data_AF-A0A559KCI7-F1
#
_entry.id   AF-A0A559KCI7-F1
#
_cell.length_a   1.000
_cell.length_b   1.000
_cell.length_c   1.000
_cell.angle_alpha   90.00
_cell.angle_beta   90.00
_cell.angle_gamma   90.00
#
_symmetry.space_group_name_H-M   'P 1'
#
loop_
_entity.id
_entity.type
_entity.pdbx_description
1 polymer ?
#
loop_
_entity_poly.entity_id
_entity_poly.type
_entity_poly.pdbx_seq_one_letter_code
_entity_poly.pdbx_strand_id
1 'polypeptide(L)'
;MKKIQNKLLLFVSLMLLLSSCGHARAKEDVQSRFTREQVQNSLIDGYYYIVTDHETGCKYLMKDNKDSSGITALLDKDGKPVGCGK
;
A
#
# COMPACT_ATOMS: atom_id res chain seq x y z
N MET A 1 -53.25 16.06 8.14
CA MET A 1 -51.94 15.64 8.68
C MET A 1 -51.11 14.74 7.74
N LYS A 2 -51.70 14.01 6.77
CA LYS A 2 -50.95 13.14 5.83
C LYS A 2 -50.03 13.88 4.82
N LYS A 3 -50.32 15.15 4.47
CA LYS A 3 -49.54 15.94 3.50
C LYS A 3 -48.15 16.37 4.00
N ILE A 4 -47.95 16.52 5.31
CA ILE A 4 -46.68 16.97 5.91
C ILE A 4 -45.68 15.81 6.00
N GLN A 5 -46.19 14.60 6.32
CA GLN A 5 -45.40 13.37 6.36
C GLN A 5 -44.77 13.05 5.00
N ASN A 6 -45.50 13.28 3.90
CA ASN A 6 -45.01 13.01 2.55
C ASN A 6 -43.88 13.97 2.11
N LYS A 7 -43.93 15.23 2.58
CA LYS A 7 -42.86 16.22 2.31
C LYS A 7 -41.59 15.92 3.10
N LEU A 8 -41.74 15.45 4.34
CA LEU A 8 -40.62 15.05 5.18
C LEU A 8 -39.91 13.82 4.62
N LEU A 9 -40.66 12.84 4.13
CA LEU A 9 -40.11 11.62 3.52
C LEU A 9 -39.30 11.91 2.24
N LEU A 10 -39.80 12.83 1.41
CA LEU A 10 -39.10 13.31 0.21
C LEU A 10 -37.80 14.05 0.55
N PHE A 11 -37.79 14.83 1.64
CA PHE A 11 -36.61 15.57 2.08
C PHE A 11 -35.50 14.63 2.60
N VAL A 12 -35.88 13.59 3.36
CA VAL A 12 -34.94 12.59 3.88
C VAL A 12 -34.34 11.75 2.75
N SER A 13 -35.16 11.37 1.76
CA SER A 13 -34.68 10.64 0.56
C SER A 13 -33.69 11.45 -0.27
N LEU A 14 -33.95 12.76 -0.44
CA LEU A 14 -33.04 13.66 -1.17
C LEU A 14 -31.69 13.83 -0.46
N MET A 15 -31.67 13.87 0.87
CA MET A 15 -30.43 13.98 1.66
C MET A 15 -29.58 12.70 1.63
N LEU A 16 -30.22 11.53 1.52
CA LEU A 16 -29.52 10.24 1.39
C LEU A 16 -28.88 10.04 0.01
N LEU A 17 -29.40 10.69 -1.04
CA LEU A 17 -28.82 10.63 -2.39
C LEU A 17 -27.59 11.53 -2.55
N LEU A 18 -27.50 12.64 -1.80
CA LEU A 18 -26.38 13.58 -1.87
C LEU A 18 -25.14 13.11 -1.08
N SER A 19 -25.29 12.19 -0.13
CA SER A 19 -24.19 11.63 0.66
C SER A 19 -23.46 10.45 -0.01
N SER A 20 -23.87 10.04 -1.22
CA SER A 20 -23.25 8.91 -1.94
C SER A 20 -22.16 9.31 -2.95
N CYS A 21 -21.83 10.59 -3.12
CA CYS A 21 -20.70 11.00 -3.96
C CYS A 21 -19.40 10.96 -3.15
N GLY A 22 -18.57 9.92 -3.33
CA GLY A 22 -17.12 10.09 -3.13
C GLY A 22 -16.36 9.03 -2.34
N HIS A 23 -16.95 7.88 -1.99
CA HIS A 23 -16.19 6.80 -1.34
C HIS A 23 -16.04 5.55 -2.21
N ALA A 24 -15.70 5.76 -3.48
CA ALA A 24 -14.95 4.78 -4.23
C ALA A 24 -13.58 5.38 -4.54
N ARG A 25 -12.73 5.50 -3.50
CA ARG A 25 -11.29 5.55 -3.76
C ARG A 25 -10.98 4.20 -4.39
N ALA A 26 -10.79 4.19 -5.70
CA ALA A 26 -10.07 3.12 -6.35
C ALA A 26 -8.81 2.92 -5.52
N LYS A 27 -8.71 1.79 -4.82
CA LYS A 27 -7.41 1.24 -4.47
C LYS A 27 -6.79 0.97 -5.83
N GLU A 28 -6.09 1.96 -6.34
CA GLU A 28 -5.15 1.76 -7.42
C GLU A 28 -4.15 0.77 -6.84
N ASP A 29 -4.39 -0.51 -7.09
CA ASP A 29 -3.41 -1.57 -6.89
C ASP A 29 -2.36 -1.34 -7.98
N VAL A 30 -1.59 -0.27 -7.79
CA VAL A 30 -0.32 -0.09 -8.48
C VAL A 30 0.47 -1.29 -8.00
N GLN A 31 0.52 -2.33 -8.83
CA GLN A 31 1.28 -3.53 -8.57
C GLN A 31 2.71 -3.08 -8.27
N SER A 32 3.03 -3.01 -6.97
CA SER A 32 4.29 -2.44 -6.53
C SER A 32 5.40 -3.32 -7.10
N ARG A 33 6.28 -2.73 -7.92
CA ARG A 33 7.44 -3.41 -8.52
C ARG A 33 8.20 -4.23 -7.48
N PHE A 34 8.24 -3.73 -6.25
CA PHE A 34 8.85 -4.40 -5.12
C PHE A 34 7.80 -5.02 -4.21
N THR A 35 7.97 -6.28 -3.83
CA THR A 35 7.20 -6.92 -2.77
C THR A 35 8.05 -7.16 -1.54
N ARG A 36 7.52 -6.76 -0.38
CA ARG A 36 8.14 -6.95 0.93
C ARG A 36 8.01 -8.41 1.36
N GLU A 37 9.13 -9.08 1.60
CA GLU A 37 9.16 -10.36 2.29
C GLU A 37 9.01 -10.10 3.80
N GLN A 38 8.25 -10.93 4.51
CA GLN A 38 8.07 -10.83 5.96
C GLN A 38 9.35 -11.21 6.70
N VAL A 39 10.32 -10.30 6.73
CA VAL A 39 11.45 -10.32 7.66
C VAL A 39 11.53 -8.91 8.22
N GLN A 40 10.70 -8.62 9.21
CA GLN A 40 10.71 -7.32 9.88
C GLN A 40 11.60 -7.42 11.11
N ASN A 41 12.86 -7.02 10.97
CA ASN A 41 13.71 -6.77 12.14
C ASN A 41 13.56 -5.30 12.49
N SER A 42 12.77 -5.03 13.53
CA SER A 42 12.69 -3.70 14.14
C SER A 42 13.95 -3.50 14.97
N LEU A 43 14.89 -2.69 14.48
CA LEU A 43 16.04 -2.24 15.26
C LEU A 43 15.76 -0.83 15.78
N ILE A 44 16.52 -0.40 16.77
CA ILE A 44 16.42 0.95 17.37
C ILE A 44 16.53 2.04 16.29
N ASP A 45 17.26 1.78 15.21
CA ASP A 45 17.55 2.72 14.12
C ASP A 45 16.65 2.58 12.86
N GLY A 46 15.56 1.82 12.95
CA GLY A 46 14.57 1.69 11.87
C GLY A 46 14.13 0.26 11.55
N TYR A 47 13.27 0.15 10.54
CA TYR A 47 12.80 -1.14 10.02
C TYR A 47 13.68 -1.60 8.88
N TYR A 48 14.11 -2.86 8.96
CA TYR A 48 14.78 -3.54 7.87
C TYR A 48 13.87 -4.62 7.33
N TYR A 49 13.75 -4.68 6.01
CA TYR A 49 12.99 -5.71 5.31
C TYR A 49 13.64 -6.07 3.98
N ILE A 50 13.46 -7.33 3.58
CA ILE A 50 13.87 -7.79 2.25
C ILE A 50 12.75 -7.45 1.28
N VAL A 51 13.13 -6.91 0.12
CA VAL A 51 12.20 -6.70 -0.99
C VAL A 51 12.67 -7.46 -2.23
N THR A 52 11.71 -8.00 -2.97
CA THR A 52 11.95 -8.69 -4.24
C THR A 52 11.42 -7.83 -5.38
N ASP A 53 12.27 -7.53 -6.35
CA ASP A 53 11.92 -6.84 -7.58
C ASP A 53 11.26 -7.82 -8.56
N HIS A 54 10.00 -7.57 -8.91
CA HIS A 54 9.25 -8.42 -9.83
C HIS A 54 9.72 -8.32 -11.28
N GLU A 55 10.44 -7.27 -11.67
CA GLU A 55 10.96 -7.19 -13.05
C GLU A 55 12.16 -8.11 -13.24
N THR A 56 13.02 -8.20 -12.23
CA THR A 56 14.34 -8.85 -12.34
C THR A 56 14.45 -10.13 -11.50
N GLY A 57 13.55 -10.36 -10.55
CA GLY A 57 13.65 -11.38 -9.51
C GLY A 57 14.61 -11.01 -8.37
N CYS A 58 15.43 -9.97 -8.55
CA CYS A 58 16.49 -9.61 -7.62
C CYS A 58 15.97 -9.24 -6.23
N LYS A 59 16.72 -9.62 -5.20
CA LYS A 59 16.43 -9.27 -3.82
C LYS A 59 17.29 -8.13 -3.31
N TYR A 60 16.69 -7.28 -2.49
CA TYR A 60 17.33 -6.11 -1.91
C TYR A 60 17.02 -6.00 -0.41
N LEU A 61 17.94 -5.41 0.34
CA LEU A 61 17.67 -4.95 1.69
C LEU A 61 17.13 -3.52 1.61
N MET A 62 15.97 -3.29 2.18
CA MET A 62 15.40 -1.95 2.34
C MET A 62 15.46 -1.55 3.80
N LYS A 63 16.05 -0.38 4.06
CA LYS A 63 16.00 0.33 5.33
C LYS A 63 14.96 1.41 5.23
N ASP A 64 14.11 1.48 6.24
CA ASP A 64 13.04 2.46 6.34
C ASP A 64 13.02 3.03 7.76
N ASN A 65 13.32 4.32 7.87
CA ASN A 65 13.09 5.08 9.09
C ASN A 65 12.25 6.32 8.74
N LYS A 66 11.71 6.98 9.77
CA LYS A 66 10.77 8.10 9.59
C LYS A 66 11.35 9.25 8.75
N ASP A 67 12.68 9.37 8.68
CA ASP A 67 13.38 10.50 8.07
C ASP A 67 14.06 10.14 6.73
N SER A 68 14.27 8.86 6.45
CA SER A 68 15.02 8.36 5.30
C SER A 68 14.67 6.92 4.96
N SER A 69 14.63 6.62 3.68
CA SER A 69 14.57 5.25 3.17
C SER A 69 15.70 5.00 2.18
N GLY A 70 16.16 3.76 2.11
CA GLY A 70 17.24 3.36 1.23
C GLY A 70 17.17 1.89 0.87
N ILE A 71 17.63 1.57 -0.33
CA ILE A 71 17.67 0.20 -0.86
C ILE A 71 19.11 -0.17 -1.21
N THR A 72 19.51 -1.40 -0.91
CA THR A 72 20.84 -1.95 -1.22
C THR A 72 20.69 -3.35 -1.77
N ALA A 73 21.46 -3.67 -2.83
CA ALA A 73 21.47 -5.00 -3.41
C ALA A 73 21.96 -6.03 -2.39
N LEU A 74 21.26 -7.16 -2.29
CA LEU A 74 21.76 -8.30 -1.53
C LEU A 74 22.70 -9.09 -2.41
N LEU A 75 23.90 -9.34 -1.89
CA LEU A 75 24.94 -10.08 -2.58
C LEU A 75 25.18 -11.44 -1.91
N ASP A 76 25.48 -12.45 -2.71
CA ASP A 76 25.94 -13.75 -2.23
C ASP A 76 27.44 -13.70 -1.83
N LYS A 77 27.96 -14.85 -1.39
CA LYS A 77 29.37 -15.00 -0.99
C LYS A 77 30.38 -14.71 -2.11
N ASP A 78 29.95 -14.76 -3.36
CA ASP A 78 30.76 -14.54 -4.55
C ASP A 78 30.57 -13.10 -5.10
N GLY A 79 29.82 -12.25 -4.38
CA GLY A 79 29.55 -10.87 -4.74
C GLY A 79 28.47 -10.69 -5.81
N LYS A 80 27.68 -11.72 -6.10
CA LYS A 80 26.61 -11.66 -7.11
C LYS A 80 25.26 -11.31 -6.49
N PRO A 81 24.40 -10.56 -7.19
CA PRO A 81 23.04 -10.30 -6.75
C PRO A 81 22.23 -11.56 -6.46
N VAL A 82 21.55 -11.59 -5.31
CA VAL A 82 20.73 -12.73 -4.88
C VAL A 82 19.35 -12.70 -5.54
N GLY A 83 18.88 -13.86 -5.99
CA GLY A 83 17.50 -14.07 -6.46
C GLY A 83 17.21 -13.57 -7.88
N CYS A 84 18.18 -13.00 -8.58
CA CYS A 84 17.99 -12.47 -9.93
C CYS A 84 17.82 -13.57 -10.99
N GLY A 85 16.96 -13.32 -11.98
CA GLY A 85 16.75 -14.19 -13.14
C GLY A 85 15.51 -15.07 -13.03
N LYS A 86 14.33 -14.45 -13.11
CA LYS A 86 13.05 -15.16 -13.29
C LYS A 86 13.11 -16.20 -14.40
#